data_AF-A0A833V2T1-F1
#
_entry.id   AF-A0A833V2T1-F1
#
_cell.length_a   1.000
_cell.length_b   1.000
_cell.length_c   1.000
_cell.angle_alpha   90.00
_cell.angle_beta   90.00
_cell.angle_gamma   90.00
#
_symmetry.space_group_name_H-M   'P 1'
#
loop_
_entity.id
_entity.type
_entity.pdbx_description
1 polymer ?
#
loop_
_entity_poly.entity_id
_entity_poly.type
_entity_poly.pdbx_seq_one_letter_code
_entity_poly.pdbx_strand_id
1 'polypeptide(L)' 'MNKLDVLKPWTLSFSFGRALQQSTIKKWAGKKDNVEAAQAAFLARCKANSESTLGKYAGGSTDAAASESLYVKGYKY' A
#
# COMPACT_ATOMS: atom_id res chain seq x y z
N MET A 1 -13.29 -5.96 -2.70
CA MET A 1 -13.22 -7.32 -2.15
C MET A 1 -13.85 -7.39 -0.77
N ASN A 2 -13.25 -6.82 0.28
CA ASN A 2 -13.79 -6.97 1.65
C ASN A 2 -15.11 -6.26 1.95
N LYS A 3 -15.50 -5.24 1.16
CA LYS A 3 -16.84 -4.61 1.25
C LYS A 3 -17.98 -5.43 0.63
N LEU A 4 -17.69 -6.52 -0.09
CA LEU A 4 -18.73 -7.32 -0.74
C LEU A 4 -19.57 -8.06 0.29
N ASP A 5 -20.89 -7.93 0.20
CA ASP A 5 -21.86 -8.60 1.06
C ASP A 5 -22.14 -10.03 0.57
N VAL A 6 -21.11 -10.87 0.69
CA VAL A 6 -21.15 -12.30 0.40
C VAL A 6 -20.41 -13.05 1.49
N LEU A 7 -20.79 -14.31 1.71
CA LEU A 7 -20.07 -15.21 2.61
C LEU A 7 -18.62 -15.38 2.12
N LYS A 8 -17.67 -15.03 2.98
CA LYS A 8 -16.22 -15.19 2.74
C LYS A 8 -15.69 -16.19 3.76
N PRO A 9 -15.54 -17.49 3.42
CA PRO A 9 -15.16 -18.52 4.37
C PRO A 9 -13.68 -18.45 4.80
N TRP A 10 -12.89 -17.57 4.18
CA TRP A 10 -11.48 -17.34 4.51
C TRP A 10 -11.17 -15.84 4.59
N THR A 11 -10.15 -15.49 5.38
CA THR A 11 -9.67 -14.12 5.50
C THR A 11 -9.04 -13.64 4.19
N LEU A 12 -9.57 -12.56 3.63
CA LEU A 12 -8.97 -11.89 2.47
C LEU A 12 -8.06 -10.76 2.96
N SER A 13 -6.78 -11.08 3.07
CA SER A 13 -5.71 -10.15 3.47
C SER A 13 -4.77 -9.83 2.31
N PHE A 14 -3.67 -9.13 2.58
CA PHE A 14 -2.68 -8.73 1.59
C PHE A 14 -1.31 -9.35 1.88
N SER A 15 -0.54 -9.57 0.81
CA SER A 15 0.90 -9.83 0.84
C SER A 15 1.53 -8.99 -0.26
N PHE A 16 1.95 -7.77 0.09
CA PHE A 16 2.36 -6.76 -0.88
C PHE A 16 3.84 -6.41 -0.74
N GLY A 17 4.59 -6.54 -1.84
CA GLY A 17 5.92 -5.95 -2.00
C GLY A 17 5.82 -4.52 -2.52
N ARG A 18 5.77 -4.37 -3.86
CA ARG A 18 5.81 -3.05 -4.52
C ARG A 18 4.68 -2.09 -4.10
N ALA A 19 3.45 -2.57 -3.92
CA ALA A 19 2.31 -1.73 -3.56
C ALA A 19 2.41 -1.11 -2.15
N LEU A 20 3.31 -1.64 -1.31
CA LEU A 20 3.55 -1.19 0.05
C LEU A 20 4.84 -0.36 0.13
N GLN A 21 5.89 -0.74 -0.60
CA GLN A 21 7.21 -0.11 -0.52
C GLN A 21 7.44 1.03 -1.52
N GLN A 22 6.70 1.13 -2.63
CA GLN A 22 6.99 2.12 -3.69
C GLN A 22 7.01 3.57 -3.16
N SER A 23 6.02 3.97 -2.36
CA SER A 23 5.94 5.33 -1.80
C SER A 23 7.10 5.58 -0.82
N THR A 24 7.41 4.59 0.01
CA THR A 24 8.51 4.63 0.98
C THR A 24 9.86 4.80 0.28
N ILE A 25 10.15 3.99 -0.74
CA ILE A 25 11.42 4.05 -1.50
C ILE A 25 11.56 5.40 -2.21
N LYS A 26 10.48 5.88 -2.85
CA LYS A 26 10.46 7.21 -3.48
C LYS A 26 10.76 8.33 -2.48
N LYS A 27 10.17 8.28 -1.29
CA LYS A 27 10.32 9.32 -0.27
C LYS A 27 11.69 9.25 0.42
N TRP A 28 12.22 8.04 0.61
CA TRP A 28 13.55 7.82 1.15
C TRP A 28 14.65 8.36 0.23
N ALA A 29 14.58 8.03 -1.08
CA ALA A 29 15.57 8.45 -2.08
C ALA A 29 17.04 8.13 -1.72
N GLY A 30 17.27 7.15 -0.84
CA GLY A 30 18.61 6.77 -0.35
C GLY A 30 19.24 7.77 0.63
N LYS A 31 18.53 8.82 1.05
CA LYS A 31 19.05 9.85 1.96
C LYS A 31 18.70 9.53 3.40
N LYS A 32 19.69 9.60 4.30
CA LYS A 32 19.47 9.36 5.74
C LYS A 32 18.49 10.36 6.36
N ASP A 33 18.53 11.60 5.89
CA ASP A 33 17.65 12.67 6.38
C ASP A 33 16.16 12.41 6.07
N ASN A 34 15.87 11.56 5.09
CA ASN A 34 14.51 11.24 4.67
C ASN A 34 13.94 9.99 5.36
N VAL A 35 14.66 9.36 6.29
CA VAL A 35 14.24 8.09 6.92
C VAL A 35 12.91 8.25 7.64
N GLU A 36 12.72 9.31 8.43
CA GLU A 36 11.46 9.56 9.15
C GLU A 36 10.29 9.78 8.18
N ALA A 37 10.51 10.59 7.13
CA ALA A 37 9.50 10.84 6.11
C ALA A 37 9.11 9.57 5.35
N ALA A 38 10.08 8.68 5.08
CA ALA A 38 9.84 7.39 4.44
C ALA A 38 9.07 6.42 5.35
N GLN A 39 9.43 6.35 6.64
CA GLN A 39 8.72 5.55 7.65
C GLN A 39 7.27 6.02 7.83
N ALA A 40 7.03 7.33 7.84
CA ALA A 40 5.67 7.88 7.91
C ALA A 40 4.82 7.45 6.70
N ALA A 41 5.38 7.51 5.49
CA ALA A 41 4.70 7.04 4.28
C ALA A 41 4.47 5.51 4.29
N PHE A 42 5.43 4.73 4.80
CA PHE A 42 5.26 3.28 4.97
C PHE A 42 4.10 2.96 5.93
N LEU A 43 4.08 3.60 7.10
CA LEU A 43 3.04 3.40 8.10
C LEU A 43 1.65 3.80 7.58
N ALA A 44 1.55 4.89 6.82
CA ALA A 44 0.30 5.30 6.18
C ALA A 44 -0.25 4.20 5.24
N ARG A 45 0.61 3.55 4.46
CA ARG A 45 0.23 2.42 3.59
C ARG A 45 -0.13 1.17 4.38
N CYS A 46 0.59 0.85 5.45
CA CYS A 46 0.25 -0.25 6.35
C CYS A 46 -1.14 -0.07 6.97
N LYS A 47 -1.46 1.14 7.46
CA LYS A 47 -2.79 1.48 7.99
C LYS A 47 -3.87 1.35 6.92
N ALA A 48 -3.62 1.87 5.72
CA ALA A 48 -4.54 1.76 4.58
C ALA A 48 -4.91 0.30 4.26
N ASN A 49 -3.89 -0.56 4.21
CA ASN A 49 -4.07 -1.96 3.87
C ASN A 49 -4.78 -2.70 5.01
N SER A 50 -4.46 -2.39 6.28
CA SER A 50 -5.16 -2.91 7.45
C SER A 50 -6.65 -2.54 7.46
N GLU A 51 -6.98 -1.28 7.17
CA GLU A 51 -8.39 -0.87 7.03
C GLU A 51 -9.08 -1.53 5.83
N SER A 52 -8.32 -1.85 4.77
CA SER A 52 -8.83 -2.54 3.59
C SER A 52 -9.15 -4.01 3.85
N THR A 53 -8.42 -4.68 4.75
CA THR A 53 -8.77 -6.06 5.17
C THR A 53 -10.09 -6.09 5.93
N LEU A 54 -10.36 -5.04 6.71
CA LEU A 54 -11.62 -4.86 7.45
C LEU A 54 -12.77 -4.31 6.58
N GLY A 55 -12.50 -3.95 5.32
CA GLY A 55 -13.49 -3.30 4.45
C GLY A 55 -13.84 -1.85 4.87
N LYS A 56 -13.07 -1.24 5.77
CA LYS A 56 -13.32 0.09 6.34
C LYS A 56 -12.54 1.21 5.64
N TYR A 57 -11.63 0.87 4.73
CA TYR A 57 -10.84 1.87 4.03
C TYR A 57 -11.72 2.81 3.19
N ALA A 58 -11.52 4.11 3.40
CA ALA A 58 -12.29 5.20 2.78
C ALA A 58 -11.48 6.03 1.76
N GLY A 59 -10.25 5.64 1.43
CA GLY A 59 -9.48 6.26 0.34
C GLY A 59 -8.56 7.43 0.71
N GLY A 60 -8.40 7.76 2.00
CA GLY A 60 -7.70 8.97 2.45
C GLY A 60 -6.16 8.92 2.58
N SER A 61 -5.51 7.79 2.29
CA SER A 61 -4.05 7.62 2.48
C SER A 61 -3.27 7.40 1.18
N THR A 62 -3.80 7.95 0.08
CA THR A 62 -3.14 7.91 -1.21
C THR A 62 -2.17 9.08 -1.33
N ASP A 63 -0.91 8.86 -0.92
CA ASP A 63 0.21 9.62 -1.49
C ASP A 63 0.07 9.56 -3.03
N ALA A 64 0.29 10.66 -3.76
CA ALA A 64 0.12 10.71 -5.22
C ALA A 64 0.85 9.57 -5.97
N ALA A 65 1.96 9.08 -5.39
CA ALA A 65 2.71 7.92 -5.88
C ALA A 65 1.94 6.59 -5.85
N ALA A 66 0.87 6.47 -5.07
CA ALA A 66 0.01 5.28 -5.00
C ALA A 66 -1.01 5.21 -6.15
N SER A 67 -1.29 6.34 -6.81
CA SER A 67 -2.17 6.45 -7.97
C SER A 67 -1.43 6.23 -9.30
N GLU A 68 -0.10 6.20 -9.27
CA GLU A 68 0.71 5.87 -10.44
C GLU A 68 0.59 4.37 -10.76
N SER A 69 0.41 4.06 -12.05
CA SER A 69 0.40 2.68 -12.52
C SER A 69 1.75 2.02 -12.22
N LEU A 70 1.71 0.94 -11.42
CA LEU A 70 2.88 0.11 -11.15
C LEU A 70 3.10 -0.96 -12.24
N TYR A 71 2.27 -0.98 -13.28
CA TYR A 71 2.40 -1.92 -14.38
C TYR A 71 3.69 -1.66 -15.17
N VAL A 72 4.53 -2.69 -15.30
CA VAL A 72 5.70 -2.69 -16.16
C VAL A 72 5.53 -3.84 -17.14
N LYS A 73 5.44 -3.53 -18.44
CA LYS A 73 5.28 -4.54 -19.49
C LYS A 73 6.47 -5.50 -19.44
N GLY A 74 6.20 -6.80 -19.27
CA GLY A 74 7.22 -7.85 -19.27
C GLY A 74 7.87 -8.16 -17.92
N TYR A 75 7.32 -7.68 -16.81
CA TYR A 75 7.80 -8.04 -15.47
C TYR A 75 7.61 -9.55 -15.22
N LYS A 76 8.71 -10.30 -15.10
CA LYS A 76 8.71 -11.73 -14.72
C LYS A 76 9.13 -11.85 -13.25
N TYR A 77 8.39 -12.68 -12.51
CA TYR A 77 8.67 -13.00 -11.11
C TYR A 77 9.90 -13.89 -10.97
#